data_AF-A0A5J4XIW7-F1
#
_entry.id   AF-A0A5J4XIW7-F1
#
_cell.length_a   1.000
_cell.length_b   1.000
_cell.length_c   1.000
_cell.angle_alpha   90.00
_cell.angle_beta   90.00
_cell.angle_gamma   90.00
#
_symmetry.space_group_name_H-M   'P 1'
#
loop_
_entity.id
_entity.type
_entity.pdbx_description
1 polymer ?
#
loop_
_entity_poly.entity_id
_entity_poly.type
_entity_poly.pdbx_seq_one_letter_code
_entity_poly.pdbx_strand_id
1 'polypeptide(L)'
;MQGSHTQMGHLATIKPDRALQGMLQDPVLSDSSKLTYTQRLKAMSAKRGQPITELAMQPRVIFPWIQEQYPELAMQKNLVTAVLAALKRMPTMNSLCRQALAIWLQASKELEAQQQARLKANEPSARQQRGYVNLRDVVRVRTSLAKGSRQRLLLAFYTMIPPLRCDLNRVALLQCPASAATISQDDVDTVKENNFLCLPADRKKPAILVLREFKTANSAGIWRRTLPMNLTQELWKSLQAEPPLLKV
;
A
#
# COMPACT_ATOMS: atom_id res chain seq x y z
N MET A 1 21.26 -36.73 -46.53
CA MET A 1 21.32 -36.37 -45.10
C MET A 1 20.62 -35.04 -44.93
N GLN A 2 19.63 -35.00 -44.05
CA GLN A 2 18.55 -34.03 -44.00
C GLN A 2 19.03 -32.64 -43.55
N GLY A 3 18.68 -31.62 -44.34
CA GLY A 3 18.75 -30.23 -43.93
C GLY A 3 17.63 -29.91 -42.95
N SER A 4 18.01 -29.33 -41.82
CA SER A 4 17.13 -28.87 -40.76
C SER A 4 16.37 -27.61 -41.20
N HIS A 5 15.09 -27.77 -41.51
CA HIS A 5 14.14 -26.65 -41.60
C HIS A 5 13.82 -26.14 -40.19
N THR A 6 14.49 -25.07 -39.79
CA THR A 6 14.09 -24.28 -38.63
C THR A 6 12.85 -23.47 -39.04
N GLN A 7 11.68 -23.86 -38.52
CA GLN A 7 10.46 -23.06 -38.60
C GLN A 7 10.71 -21.72 -37.89
N MET A 8 10.74 -20.63 -38.66
CA MET A 8 10.66 -19.29 -38.10
C MET A 8 9.27 -19.10 -37.50
N GLY A 9 9.22 -19.02 -36.17
CA GLY A 9 8.03 -18.62 -35.45
C GLY A 9 7.57 -17.25 -35.94
N HIS A 10 6.34 -17.18 -36.41
CA HIS A 10 5.67 -15.92 -36.69
C HIS A 10 5.74 -15.01 -35.46
N LEU A 11 6.59 -13.99 -35.53
CA LEU A 11 6.47 -12.79 -34.71
C LEU A 11 5.11 -12.17 -35.06
N ALA A 12 4.09 -12.50 -34.28
CA ALA A 12 2.80 -11.84 -34.35
C ALA A 12 3.07 -10.34 -34.15
N THR A 13 2.88 -9.57 -35.20
CA THR A 13 2.94 -8.11 -35.18
C THR A 13 1.90 -7.64 -34.17
N ILE A 14 2.35 -7.32 -32.95
CA ILE A 14 1.51 -6.75 -31.90
C ILE A 14 1.05 -5.39 -32.41
N LYS A 15 -0.15 -5.34 -33.01
CA LYS A 15 -0.76 -4.06 -33.38
C LYS A 15 -0.76 -3.19 -32.12
N PRO A 16 -0.26 -1.94 -32.19
CA PRO A 16 -0.26 -1.06 -31.04
C PRO A 16 -1.69 -0.86 -30.54
N ASP A 17 -1.91 -1.15 -29.26
CA ASP A 17 -3.21 -1.01 -28.61
C ASP A 17 -3.49 0.48 -28.36
N ARG A 18 -4.37 1.05 -29.18
CA ARG A 18 -4.69 2.48 -29.17
C ARG A 18 -5.20 2.96 -27.81
N ALA A 19 -5.96 2.12 -27.10
CA ALA A 19 -6.48 2.43 -25.78
C ALA A 19 -5.36 2.55 -24.73
N LEU A 20 -4.32 1.70 -24.82
CA LEU A 20 -3.15 1.79 -23.95
C LEU A 20 -2.27 3.01 -24.30
N GLN A 21 -2.09 3.31 -25.59
CA GLN A 21 -1.34 4.50 -26.01
C GLN A 21 -2.00 5.79 -25.52
N GLY A 22 -3.32 5.93 -25.68
CA GLY A 22 -4.07 7.08 -25.19
C GLY A 22 -3.95 7.28 -23.67
N MET A 23 -3.87 6.20 -22.90
CA MET A 23 -3.59 6.27 -21.46
C MET A 23 -2.18 6.78 -21.13
N LEU A 24 -1.16 6.27 -21.81
CA LEU A 24 0.23 6.65 -21.52
C LEU A 24 0.51 8.12 -21.86
N GLN A 25 -0.16 8.65 -22.88
CA GLN A 25 -0.02 10.02 -23.35
C GLN A 25 -0.91 11.02 -22.60
N ASP A 26 -1.79 10.57 -21.71
CA ASP A 26 -2.72 11.47 -21.02
C ASP A 26 -1.99 12.37 -19.99
N PRO A 27 -2.11 13.71 -20.10
CA PRO A 27 -1.43 14.64 -19.21
C PRO A 27 -2.09 14.78 -17.82
N VAL A 28 -3.33 14.32 -17.66
CA VAL A 28 -4.13 14.39 -16.42
C VAL A 28 -3.84 13.19 -15.50
N LEU A 29 -3.47 12.03 -16.05
CA LEU A 29 -3.08 10.87 -15.25
C LEU A 29 -1.67 11.02 -14.67
N SER A 30 -1.54 10.76 -13.37
CA SER A 30 -0.22 10.60 -12.73
C SER A 30 0.56 9.42 -13.33
N ASP A 31 1.89 9.49 -13.28
CA ASP A 31 2.76 8.40 -13.77
C ASP A 31 2.50 7.08 -13.06
N SER A 32 2.22 7.14 -11.75
CA SER A 32 1.83 5.97 -10.95
C SER A 32 0.53 5.33 -11.44
N SER A 33 -0.46 6.14 -11.84
CA SER A 33 -1.73 5.66 -12.38
C SER A 33 -1.53 5.04 -13.77
N LYS A 34 -0.76 5.70 -14.65
CA LYS A 34 -0.42 5.19 -15.98
C LYS A 34 0.23 3.81 -15.89
N LEU A 35 1.24 3.66 -15.04
CA LEU A 35 1.95 2.40 -14.82
C LEU A 35 0.98 1.32 -14.32
N THR A 36 0.24 1.62 -13.26
CA THR A 36 -0.65 0.66 -12.59
C THR A 36 -1.78 0.18 -13.50
N TYR A 37 -2.45 1.11 -14.20
CA TYR A 37 -3.54 0.76 -15.11
C TYR A 37 -3.01 -0.03 -16.32
N THR A 38 -1.90 0.41 -16.91
CA THR A 38 -1.31 -0.27 -18.07
C THR A 38 -0.90 -1.70 -17.74
N GLN A 39 -0.27 -1.93 -16.58
CA GLN A 39 0.11 -3.29 -16.16
C GLN A 39 -1.11 -4.21 -16.02
N ARG A 40 -2.18 -3.74 -15.39
CA ARG A 40 -3.43 -4.51 -15.22
C ARG A 40 -4.08 -4.84 -16.55
N LEU A 41 -4.18 -3.85 -17.44
CA LEU A 41 -4.77 -4.01 -18.75
C LEU A 41 -3.93 -4.93 -19.64
N LYS A 42 -2.60 -4.83 -19.62
CA LYS A 42 -1.71 -5.78 -20.32
C LYS A 42 -1.90 -7.21 -19.82
N ALA A 43 -2.01 -7.42 -18.50
CA ALA A 43 -2.26 -8.75 -17.95
C ALA A 43 -3.62 -9.30 -18.40
N MET A 44 -4.65 -8.46 -18.45
CA MET A 44 -5.97 -8.83 -18.97
C MET A 44 -5.93 -9.18 -20.47
N SER A 45 -5.27 -8.34 -21.27
CA SER A 45 -5.07 -8.57 -22.71
C SER A 45 -4.35 -9.89 -22.98
N ALA A 46 -3.25 -10.16 -22.25
CA ALA A 46 -2.49 -11.39 -22.37
C ALA A 46 -3.34 -12.63 -22.04
N LYS A 47 -4.16 -12.58 -20.97
CA LYS A 47 -5.05 -13.69 -20.61
C LYS A 47 -6.15 -13.95 -21.64
N ARG A 48 -6.63 -12.91 -22.34
CA ARG A 48 -7.71 -13.02 -23.32
C ARG A 48 -7.21 -13.22 -24.75
N GLY A 49 -5.93 -13.00 -25.01
CA GLY A 49 -5.37 -13.01 -26.36
C GLY A 49 -5.93 -11.92 -27.26
N GLN A 50 -6.45 -10.82 -26.69
CA GLN A 50 -7.13 -9.74 -27.43
C GLN A 50 -6.64 -8.36 -26.98
N PRO A 51 -6.56 -7.38 -27.88
CA PRO A 51 -6.26 -5.99 -27.53
C PRO A 51 -7.31 -5.41 -26.56
N ILE A 52 -6.88 -4.50 -25.69
CA ILE A 52 -7.76 -3.79 -24.74
C ILE A 52 -8.77 -2.93 -25.47
N THR A 53 -8.38 -2.35 -26.61
CA THR A 53 -9.33 -1.63 -27.48
C THR A 53 -10.55 -2.50 -27.85
N GLU A 54 -10.37 -3.82 -28.05
CA GLU A 54 -11.47 -4.74 -28.37
C GLU A 54 -12.21 -5.19 -27.11
N LEU A 55 -11.47 -5.60 -26.07
CA LEU A 55 -12.03 -6.08 -24.80
C LEU A 55 -12.91 -5.01 -24.13
N ALA A 56 -12.46 -3.76 -24.15
CA ALA A 56 -13.18 -2.65 -23.53
C ALA A 56 -14.52 -2.36 -24.23
N MET A 57 -14.63 -2.68 -25.52
CA MET A 57 -15.85 -2.50 -26.31
C MET A 57 -16.88 -3.61 -26.12
N GLN A 58 -16.55 -4.67 -25.38
CA GLN A 58 -17.42 -5.82 -25.14
C GLN A 58 -17.77 -6.01 -23.64
N PRO A 59 -18.29 -4.99 -22.95
CA PRO A 59 -18.50 -5.06 -21.49
C PRO A 59 -19.41 -6.22 -21.06
N ARG A 60 -20.41 -6.57 -21.88
CA ARG A 60 -21.36 -7.66 -21.56
C ARG A 60 -20.71 -9.04 -21.48
N VAL A 61 -19.56 -9.22 -22.13
CA VAL A 61 -18.80 -10.48 -22.13
C VAL A 61 -17.64 -10.38 -21.14
N ILE A 62 -16.92 -9.25 -21.15
CA ILE A 62 -15.69 -9.11 -20.39
C ILE A 62 -15.97 -8.86 -18.90
N PHE A 63 -17.04 -8.14 -18.53
CA PHE A 63 -17.32 -7.92 -17.11
C PHE A 63 -17.68 -9.21 -16.36
N PRO A 64 -18.58 -10.10 -16.84
CA PRO A 64 -18.80 -11.40 -16.22
C PRO A 64 -17.53 -12.24 -16.11
N TRP A 65 -16.69 -12.23 -17.16
CA TRP A 65 -15.39 -12.91 -17.12
C TRP A 65 -14.45 -12.33 -16.04
N ILE A 66 -14.44 -11.00 -15.82
CA ILE A 66 -13.69 -10.39 -14.73
C ILE A 66 -14.22 -10.90 -13.37
N GLN A 67 -15.53 -11.00 -13.19
CA GLN A 67 -16.12 -11.47 -11.94
C GLN A 67 -15.75 -12.93 -11.65
N GLU A 68 -15.74 -13.78 -12.67
CA GLU A 68 -15.36 -15.18 -12.58
C GLU A 68 -13.85 -15.35 -12.27
N GLN A 69 -12.99 -14.63 -12.99
CA GLN A 69 -11.53 -14.79 -12.87
C GLN A 69 -10.93 -14.13 -11.63
N TYR A 70 -11.60 -13.11 -11.09
CA TYR A 70 -11.09 -12.31 -9.98
C TYR A 70 -12.11 -12.31 -8.84
N PRO A 71 -12.08 -13.28 -7.92
CA PRO A 71 -13.06 -13.39 -6.84
C PRO A 71 -12.97 -12.23 -5.84
N GLU A 72 -11.83 -11.54 -5.76
CA GLU A 72 -11.68 -10.37 -4.90
C GLU A 72 -12.31 -9.12 -5.52
N LEU A 73 -13.35 -8.59 -4.86
CA LEU A 73 -14.05 -7.35 -5.26
C LEU A 73 -13.10 -6.17 -5.55
N ALA A 74 -12.05 -6.01 -4.74
CA ALA A 74 -11.06 -4.96 -4.94
C ALA A 74 -10.33 -5.09 -6.29
N MET A 75 -10.03 -6.32 -6.72
CA MET A 75 -9.39 -6.58 -8.01
C MET A 75 -10.35 -6.32 -9.17
N GLN A 76 -11.62 -6.72 -9.04
CA GLN A 76 -12.66 -6.42 -10.03
C GLN A 76 -12.77 -4.90 -10.24
N LYS A 77 -12.92 -4.12 -9.15
CA LYS A 77 -12.98 -2.65 -9.20
C LYS A 77 -11.76 -2.06 -9.90
N ASN A 78 -10.57 -2.49 -9.48
CA ASN A 78 -9.31 -2.01 -10.03
C ASN A 78 -9.18 -2.24 -11.54
N LEU A 79 -9.69 -3.36 -12.06
CA LEU A 79 -9.73 -3.64 -13.50
C LEU A 79 -10.78 -2.80 -14.21
N VAL A 80 -12.01 -2.73 -13.69
CA VAL A 80 -13.08 -1.89 -14.26
C VAL A 80 -12.67 -0.43 -14.34
N THR A 81 -12.03 0.12 -13.30
CA THR A 81 -11.50 1.49 -13.30
C THR A 81 -10.44 1.68 -14.39
N ALA A 82 -9.55 0.70 -14.60
CA ALA A 82 -8.54 0.78 -15.65
C ALA A 82 -9.18 0.73 -17.05
N VAL A 83 -10.20 -0.13 -17.25
CA VAL A 83 -10.96 -0.20 -18.53
C VAL A 83 -11.71 1.10 -18.80
N LEU A 84 -12.35 1.68 -17.79
CA LEU A 84 -12.98 3.00 -17.90
C LEU A 84 -11.96 4.09 -18.25
N ALA A 85 -10.77 4.06 -17.65
CA ALA A 85 -9.70 4.99 -17.97
C ALA A 85 -9.25 4.87 -19.42
N ALA A 86 -9.13 3.64 -19.94
CA ALA A 86 -8.79 3.35 -21.33
C ALA A 86 -9.88 3.81 -22.31
N LEU A 87 -11.16 3.50 -22.05
CA LEU A 87 -12.28 3.90 -22.90
C LEU A 87 -12.42 5.41 -23.04
N LYS A 88 -12.27 6.16 -21.94
CA LYS A 88 -12.35 7.63 -21.96
C LYS A 88 -11.29 8.29 -22.85
N ARG A 89 -10.25 7.55 -23.23
CA ARG A 89 -9.10 8.03 -23.99
C ARG A 89 -9.01 7.40 -25.38
N MET A 90 -10.06 6.69 -25.80
CA MET A 90 -10.16 6.23 -27.17
C MET A 90 -10.42 7.42 -28.11
N PRO A 91 -9.74 7.46 -29.28
CA PRO A 91 -9.80 8.61 -30.19
C PRO A 91 -11.16 8.81 -30.89
N THR A 92 -12.08 7.84 -30.82
CA THR A 92 -13.39 7.92 -31.50
C THR A 92 -14.53 7.52 -30.56
N MET A 93 -15.29 8.52 -30.10
CA MET A 93 -16.47 8.34 -29.24
C MET A 93 -17.74 8.10 -30.08
N ASN A 94 -17.81 6.95 -30.75
CA ASN A 94 -19.01 6.58 -31.51
C ASN A 94 -20.15 6.09 -30.58
N SER A 95 -21.33 5.80 -31.15
CA SER A 95 -22.48 5.29 -30.39
C SER A 95 -22.15 4.00 -29.61
N LEU A 96 -21.38 3.09 -30.22
CA LEU A 96 -20.93 1.85 -29.59
C LEU A 96 -20.02 2.12 -28.38
N CYS A 97 -19.09 3.06 -28.49
CA CYS A 97 -18.19 3.45 -27.39
C CYS A 97 -18.97 4.05 -26.24
N ARG A 98 -19.99 4.88 -26.53
CA ARG A 98 -20.90 5.46 -25.52
C ARG A 98 -21.71 4.37 -24.81
N GLN A 99 -22.23 3.39 -25.55
CA GLN A 99 -22.93 2.24 -24.96
C GLN A 99 -21.98 1.41 -24.08
N ALA A 100 -20.77 1.12 -24.56
CA ALA A 100 -19.80 0.36 -23.79
C ALA A 100 -19.42 1.09 -22.50
N LEU A 101 -19.16 2.40 -22.58
CA LEU A 101 -18.86 3.26 -21.45
C LEU A 101 -20.00 3.26 -20.42
N ALA A 102 -21.25 3.37 -20.85
CA ALA A 102 -22.41 3.35 -19.96
C ALA A 102 -22.51 2.04 -19.17
N ILE A 103 -22.26 0.89 -19.82
CA ILE A 103 -22.29 -0.42 -19.16
C ILE A 103 -21.14 -0.54 -18.15
N TRP A 104 -19.92 -0.12 -18.50
CA TRP A 104 -18.79 -0.13 -17.57
C TRP A 104 -18.99 0.81 -16.37
N LEU A 105 -19.60 1.98 -16.58
CA LEU A 105 -19.92 2.90 -15.49
C LEU A 105 -20.95 2.28 -14.54
N GLN A 106 -21.96 1.59 -15.08
CA GLN A 106 -22.95 0.88 -14.28
C GLN A 106 -22.29 -0.25 -13.46
N ALA A 107 -21.44 -1.07 -14.08
CA ALA A 107 -20.66 -2.09 -13.40
C ALA A 107 -19.79 -1.50 -12.27
N SER A 108 -19.12 -0.36 -12.52
CA SER A 108 -18.32 0.33 -11.49
C SER A 108 -19.17 0.75 -10.28
N LYS A 109 -20.36 1.32 -10.53
CA LYS A 109 -21.30 1.73 -9.47
C LYS A 109 -21.79 0.53 -8.65
N GLU A 110 -22.09 -0.59 -9.30
CA GLU A 110 -22.52 -1.82 -8.62
C GLU A 110 -21.42 -2.37 -7.72
N LEU A 111 -20.17 -2.43 -8.20
CA LEU A 111 -19.03 -2.86 -7.39
C LEU A 111 -18.74 -1.89 -6.23
N GLU A 112 -18.95 -0.59 -6.44
CA GLU A 112 -18.87 0.41 -5.36
C GLU A 112 -19.92 0.19 -4.29
N ALA A 113 -21.18 -0.04 -4.68
CA ALA A 113 -22.27 -0.34 -3.75
C ALA A 113 -21.97 -1.62 -2.94
N GLN A 114 -21.48 -2.67 -3.58
CA GLN A 114 -21.06 -3.90 -2.91
C GLN A 114 -19.93 -3.65 -1.91
N GLN A 115 -18.92 -2.84 -2.30
CA GLN A 115 -17.81 -2.51 -1.41
C GLN A 115 -18.31 -1.73 -0.18
N GLN A 116 -19.22 -0.78 -0.40
CA GLN A 116 -19.78 0.01 0.69
C GLN A 116 -20.64 -0.85 1.62
N ALA A 117 -21.42 -1.80 1.08
CA ALA A 117 -22.16 -2.76 1.87
C ALA A 117 -21.24 -3.63 2.75
N ARG A 118 -20.13 -4.13 2.20
CA ARG A 118 -19.13 -4.89 2.97
C ARG A 118 -18.48 -4.06 4.07
N LEU A 119 -18.13 -2.81 3.78
CA LEU A 119 -17.56 -1.90 4.78
C LEU A 119 -18.56 -1.61 5.91
N LYS A 120 -19.85 -1.45 5.58
CA LYS A 120 -20.93 -1.26 6.56
C LYS A 120 -21.17 -2.51 7.41
N ALA A 121 -21.06 -3.70 6.83
CA ALA A 121 -21.16 -4.96 7.56
C ALA A 121 -20.03 -5.15 8.57
N ASN A 122 -18.88 -4.47 8.36
CA ASN A 122 -17.69 -4.54 9.21
C ASN A 122 -17.17 -5.97 9.43
N GLU A 123 -17.40 -6.84 8.44
CA GLU A 123 -16.95 -8.23 8.49
C GLU A 123 -15.55 -8.38 7.90
N PRO A 124 -14.67 -9.19 8.52
CA PRO A 124 -13.36 -9.46 7.97
C PRO A 124 -13.48 -10.29 6.68
N SER A 125 -12.77 -9.87 5.64
CA SER A 125 -12.62 -10.67 4.41
C SER A 125 -11.91 -12.00 4.68
N ALA A 126 -12.09 -12.99 3.79
CA ALA A 126 -11.40 -14.28 3.90
C ALA A 126 -9.87 -14.12 4.01
N ARG A 127 -9.27 -13.14 3.33
CA ARG A 127 -7.84 -12.83 3.46
C ARG A 127 -7.49 -12.31 4.86
N GLN A 128 -8.31 -11.43 5.43
CA GLN A 128 -8.11 -10.91 6.79
C GLN A 128 -8.31 -12.01 7.83
N GLN A 129 -9.30 -12.89 7.65
CA GLN A 129 -9.52 -14.05 8.52
C GLN A 129 -8.31 -15.00 8.50
N ARG A 130 -7.79 -15.34 7.31
CA ARG A 130 -6.59 -16.18 7.18
C ARG A 130 -5.33 -15.54 7.79
N GLY A 131 -5.20 -14.22 7.67
CA GLY A 131 -4.08 -13.46 8.23
C GLY A 131 -4.29 -13.04 9.69
N TYR A 132 -5.38 -13.46 10.33
CA TYR A 132 -5.68 -13.05 11.69
C TYR A 132 -4.69 -13.70 12.66
N VAL A 133 -4.13 -12.89 13.56
CA VAL A 133 -3.31 -13.35 14.67
C VAL A 133 -3.91 -12.78 15.94
N ASN A 134 -4.16 -13.65 16.92
CA ASN A 134 -4.69 -13.20 18.21
C ASN A 134 -3.63 -12.37 18.94
N LEU A 135 -4.00 -11.17 19.38
CA LEU A 135 -3.09 -10.26 20.09
C LEU A 135 -2.49 -10.91 21.35
N ARG A 136 -3.24 -11.76 22.05
CA ARG A 136 -2.74 -12.47 23.24
C ARG A 136 -1.58 -13.41 22.89
N ASP A 137 -1.65 -14.08 21.74
CA ASP A 137 -0.57 -14.95 21.27
C ASP A 137 0.67 -14.13 20.89
N VAL A 138 0.48 -12.97 20.24
CA VAL A 138 1.60 -12.04 19.94
C VAL A 138 2.28 -11.57 21.22
N VAL A 139 1.49 -11.19 22.23
CA VAL A 139 2.00 -10.79 23.55
C VAL A 139 2.76 -11.93 24.22
N ARG A 140 2.23 -13.17 24.17
CA ARG A 140 2.89 -14.37 24.71
C ARG A 140 4.25 -14.60 24.05
N VAL A 141 4.31 -14.58 22.71
CA VAL A 141 5.56 -14.75 21.95
C VAL A 141 6.56 -13.63 22.27
N ARG A 142 6.10 -12.37 22.31
CA ARG A 142 6.95 -11.24 22.73
C ARG A 142 7.60 -11.50 24.09
N THR A 143 6.82 -11.99 25.05
CA THR A 143 7.33 -12.23 26.41
C THR A 143 8.32 -13.39 26.51
N SER A 144 8.23 -14.40 25.63
CA SER A 144 9.15 -15.55 25.61
C SER A 144 10.47 -15.27 24.90
N LEU A 145 10.53 -14.25 24.04
CA LEU A 145 11.77 -13.85 23.35
C LEU A 145 12.78 -13.22 24.33
N ALA A 146 14.07 -13.31 24.02
CA ALA A 146 15.13 -12.71 24.82
C ALA A 146 14.99 -11.18 24.91
N LYS A 147 15.12 -10.61 26.12
CA LYS A 147 15.14 -9.15 26.33
C LYS A 147 16.28 -8.53 25.54
N GLY A 148 15.98 -7.42 24.84
CA GLY A 148 16.94 -6.75 23.96
C GLY A 148 17.11 -7.38 22.57
N SER A 149 16.47 -8.50 22.26
CA SER A 149 16.46 -9.01 20.88
C SER A 149 15.64 -8.12 19.94
N ARG A 150 16.06 -8.00 18.68
CA ARG A 150 15.32 -7.26 17.63
C ARG A 150 13.88 -7.72 17.51
N GLN A 151 13.65 -9.03 17.53
CA GLN A 151 12.31 -9.63 17.40
C GLN A 151 11.40 -9.20 18.56
N ARG A 152 11.91 -9.21 19.79
CA ARG A 152 11.15 -8.77 20.96
C ARG A 152 10.85 -7.29 20.90
N LEU A 153 11.82 -6.47 20.50
CA LEU A 153 11.64 -5.04 20.34
C LEU A 153 10.55 -4.74 19.30
N LEU A 154 10.60 -5.39 18.14
CA LEU A 154 9.59 -5.24 17.09
C LEU A 154 8.18 -5.57 17.60
N LEU A 155 8.02 -6.72 18.25
CA LEU A 155 6.73 -7.09 18.83
C LEU A 155 6.30 -6.15 19.97
N ALA A 156 7.24 -5.58 20.73
CA ALA A 156 6.94 -4.58 21.74
C ALA A 156 6.36 -3.31 21.12
N PHE A 157 6.89 -2.82 19.99
CA PHE A 157 6.29 -1.71 19.24
C PHE A 157 4.84 -2.01 18.83
N TYR A 158 4.57 -3.18 18.26
CA TYR A 158 3.21 -3.56 17.82
C TYR A 158 2.20 -3.81 18.95
N THR A 159 2.66 -4.10 20.16
CA THR A 159 1.78 -4.51 21.27
C THR A 159 1.71 -3.50 22.42
N MET A 160 2.65 -2.56 22.49
CA MET A 160 2.71 -1.53 23.55
C MET A 160 2.40 -0.13 23.05
N ILE A 161 2.52 0.14 21.74
CA ILE A 161 2.00 1.37 21.15
C ILE A 161 0.57 1.08 20.68
N PRO A 162 -0.43 1.94 21.02
CA PRO A 162 -1.77 1.83 20.47
C PRO A 162 -1.74 1.74 18.94
N PRO A 163 -2.67 1.03 18.29
CA PRO A 163 -2.70 0.91 16.84
C PRO A 163 -2.64 2.28 16.16
N LEU A 164 -1.67 2.44 15.28
CA LEU A 164 -1.45 3.65 14.53
C LEU A 164 -1.83 3.43 13.07
N ARG A 165 -2.65 4.33 12.53
CA ARG A 165 -2.86 4.45 11.09
C ARG A 165 -1.82 5.37 10.45
N CYS A 166 -0.64 5.47 11.07
CA CYS A 166 0.54 6.06 10.46
C CYS A 166 1.56 4.97 10.25
N ASP A 167 2.10 4.92 9.04
CA ASP A 167 3.39 4.29 8.82
C ASP A 167 4.40 5.09 9.65
N LEU A 168 5.23 4.41 10.44
CA LEU A 168 6.27 5.11 11.19
C LEU A 168 7.33 5.69 10.24
N ASN A 169 7.34 5.25 8.97
CA ASN A 169 8.32 5.64 7.96
C ASN A 169 9.74 5.52 8.53
N ARG A 170 10.66 6.39 8.13
CA ARG A 170 11.98 6.49 8.72
C ARG A 170 11.91 7.27 10.03
N VAL A 171 12.11 6.60 11.16
CA VAL A 171 12.22 7.24 12.49
C VAL A 171 13.70 7.35 12.88
N ALA A 172 14.17 8.57 13.11
CA ALA A 172 15.51 8.79 13.65
C ALA A 172 15.53 8.57 15.17
N LEU A 173 16.62 8.00 15.68
CA LEU A 173 16.82 7.83 17.11
C LEU A 173 17.71 8.95 17.63
N LEU A 174 17.18 9.78 18.52
CA LEU A 174 17.90 10.93 19.08
C LEU A 174 18.07 10.72 20.59
N GLN A 175 19.22 11.10 21.12
CA GLN A 175 19.43 11.15 22.56
C GLN A 175 18.94 12.52 23.07
N CYS A 176 18.03 12.53 24.04
CA CYS A 176 17.58 13.79 24.61
C CYS A 176 18.72 14.46 25.40
N PRO A 177 18.81 15.80 25.39
CA PRO A 177 19.75 16.52 26.23
C PRO A 177 19.59 16.11 27.70
N ALA A 178 20.71 15.96 28.43
CA ALA A 178 20.75 15.45 29.80
C ALA A 178 19.87 16.25 30.80
N SER A 179 19.57 17.51 30.48
CA SER A 179 18.75 18.43 31.28
C SER A 179 17.23 18.30 31.05
N ALA A 180 16.78 17.65 29.97
CA ALA A 180 15.37 17.65 29.59
C ALA A 180 14.61 16.50 30.29
N ALA A 181 13.74 16.83 31.26
CA ALA A 181 12.75 15.88 31.78
C ALA A 181 11.65 15.53 30.77
N THR A 182 11.43 16.44 29.81
CA THR A 182 10.52 16.35 28.67
C THR A 182 11.12 17.21 27.56
N ILE A 183 11.06 16.75 26.31
CA ILE A 183 11.40 17.60 25.14
C ILE A 183 10.38 18.75 25.06
N SER A 184 10.82 20.00 25.00
CA SER A 184 9.90 21.12 24.80
C SER A 184 9.34 21.13 23.37
N GLN A 185 8.33 21.95 23.09
CA GLN A 185 7.88 22.11 21.69
C GLN A 185 8.95 22.81 20.85
N ASP A 186 9.66 23.78 21.43
CA ASP A 186 10.78 24.47 20.76
C ASP A 186 11.90 23.49 20.39
N ASP A 187 12.26 22.58 21.31
CA ASP A 187 13.24 21.52 21.03
C ASP A 187 12.78 20.64 19.86
N VAL A 188 11.50 20.25 19.85
CA VAL A 188 10.91 19.48 18.75
C VAL A 188 11.09 20.24 17.43
N ASP A 189 10.78 21.53 17.39
CA ASP A 189 10.81 22.37 16.20
C ASP A 189 12.21 22.62 15.62
N THR A 190 13.25 22.45 16.43
CA THR A 190 14.65 22.50 15.96
C THR A 190 15.16 21.20 15.33
N VAL A 191 14.49 20.06 15.57
CA VAL A 191 14.90 18.77 15.01
C VAL A 191 14.62 18.73 13.51
N LYS A 192 15.65 18.40 12.71
CA LYS A 192 15.58 18.35 11.25
C LYS A 192 14.82 17.13 10.74
N GLU A 193 14.88 16.03 11.47
CA GLU A 193 14.23 14.78 11.10
C GLU A 193 12.70 14.89 11.25
N ASN A 194 11.97 14.47 10.22
CA ASN A 194 10.51 14.53 10.22
C ASN A 194 9.90 13.63 11.30
N ASN A 195 10.40 12.40 11.43
CA ASN A 195 9.96 11.45 12.43
C ASN A 195 11.15 11.08 13.30
N PHE A 196 11.01 11.18 14.62
CA PHE A 196 12.09 10.88 15.54
C PHE A 196 11.58 10.35 16.88
N LEU A 197 12.45 9.59 17.54
CA LEU A 197 12.26 9.07 18.88
C LEU A 197 13.36 9.65 19.77
N CYS A 198 12.96 10.45 20.77
CA CYS A 198 13.86 11.01 21.75
C CYS A 198 13.99 10.04 22.94
N LEU A 199 15.20 9.51 23.14
CA LEU A 199 15.56 8.67 24.28
C LEU A 199 16.18 9.52 25.40
N PRO A 200 15.55 9.59 26.58
CA PRO A 200 16.11 10.35 27.70
C PRO A 200 17.37 9.69 28.23
N ALA A 201 18.41 10.49 28.52
CA ALA A 201 19.64 10.00 29.16
C ALA A 201 19.33 9.31 30.51
N ASP A 202 18.36 9.84 31.26
CA ASP A 202 17.79 9.16 32.42
C ASP A 202 16.88 8.00 31.96
N ARG A 203 17.36 6.77 32.13
CA ARG A 203 16.65 5.52 31.77
C ARG A 203 15.39 5.27 32.59
N LYS A 204 15.11 6.07 33.63
CA LYS A 204 13.87 6.04 34.40
C LYS A 204 12.77 6.93 33.81
N LYS A 205 13.06 7.68 32.75
CA LYS A 205 12.09 8.53 32.04
C LYS A 205 11.62 7.86 30.75
N PRO A 206 10.36 8.10 30.35
CA PRO A 206 9.82 7.51 29.14
C PRO A 206 10.37 8.21 27.90
N ALA A 207 10.57 7.46 26.83
CA ALA A 207 10.91 8.00 25.52
C ALA A 207 9.72 8.75 24.91
N ILE A 208 10.01 9.66 23.97
CA ILE A 208 8.99 10.45 23.27
C ILE A 208 9.12 10.18 21.77
N LEU A 209 8.04 9.72 21.15
CA LEU A 209 7.91 9.53 19.72
C LEU A 209 7.20 10.75 19.11
N VAL A 210 7.81 11.35 18.09
CA VAL A 210 7.28 12.47 17.33
C VAL A 210 7.23 12.06 15.86
N LEU A 211 6.06 12.21 15.24
CA LEU A 211 5.83 11.94 13.83
C LEU A 211 5.28 13.21 13.16
N ARG A 212 5.97 13.70 12.13
CA ARG A 212 5.53 14.80 11.27
C ARG A 212 5.20 14.33 9.86
N GLU A 213 5.74 13.19 9.44
CA GLU A 213 5.54 12.63 8.11
C GLU A 213 4.73 11.33 8.21
N PHE A 214 3.43 11.46 7.94
CA PHE A 214 2.51 10.34 7.82
C PHE A 214 1.31 10.71 6.95
N LYS A 215 0.55 9.69 6.51
CA LYS A 215 -0.52 9.81 5.49
C LYS A 215 -1.54 10.94 5.73
N THR A 216 -1.80 11.31 6.97
CA THR A 216 -2.78 12.35 7.35
C THR A 216 -2.14 13.53 8.08
N ALA A 217 -0.82 13.73 7.98
CA ALA A 217 -0.12 14.80 8.68
C ALA A 217 -0.67 16.19 8.33
N ASN A 218 -0.99 16.43 7.05
CA ASN A 218 -1.54 17.72 6.60
C ASN A 218 -2.85 18.11 7.29
N SER A 219 -3.67 17.13 7.72
CA SER A 219 -4.95 17.38 8.41
C SER A 219 -4.89 17.17 9.92
N ALA A 220 -4.04 16.25 10.39
CA ALA A 220 -3.96 15.86 11.80
C ALA A 220 -2.81 16.54 12.56
N GLY A 221 -1.93 17.28 11.86
CA GLY A 221 -0.78 17.96 12.44
C GLY A 221 0.32 17.00 12.91
N ILE A 222 1.08 17.43 13.91
CA ILE A 222 2.17 16.65 14.51
C ILE A 222 1.57 15.62 15.46
N TRP A 223 1.97 14.35 15.30
CA TRP A 223 1.61 13.31 16.23
C TRP A 223 2.74 13.09 17.24
N ARG A 224 2.48 13.38 18.52
CA ARG A 224 3.45 13.28 19.61
C ARG A 224 2.92 12.38 20.71
N ARG A 225 3.70 11.39 21.14
CA ARG A 225 3.35 10.50 22.27
C ARG A 225 4.54 10.15 23.14
N THR A 226 4.26 10.09 24.44
CA THR A 226 5.12 9.44 25.43
C THR A 226 4.96 7.93 25.31
N LEU A 227 6.08 7.21 25.13
CA LEU A 227 6.09 5.76 25.08
C LEU A 227 5.94 5.18 26.49
N PRO A 228 5.28 4.01 26.63
CA PRO A 228 5.27 3.29 27.88
C PRO A 228 6.69 3.00 28.41
N MET A 229 6.87 3.03 29.74
CA MET A 229 8.18 2.85 30.36
C MET A 229 8.80 1.48 30.03
N ASN A 230 7.99 0.43 30.02
CA ASN A 230 8.39 -0.91 29.63
C ASN A 230 8.92 -0.95 28.18
N LEU A 231 8.29 -0.26 27.23
CA LEU A 231 8.82 -0.16 25.86
C LEU A 231 10.13 0.62 25.81
N THR A 232 10.24 1.71 26.58
CA THR A 232 11.48 2.51 26.70
C THR A 232 12.64 1.65 27.24
N GLN A 233 12.36 0.77 28.20
CA GLN A 233 13.35 -0.16 28.73
C GLN A 233 13.74 -1.25 27.73
N GLU A 234 12.80 -1.79 26.94
CA GLU A 234 13.12 -2.73 25.86
C GLU A 234 14.00 -2.08 24.79
N LEU A 235 13.76 -0.81 24.45
CA LEU A 235 14.61 -0.02 23.56
C LEU A 235 16.05 0.10 24.09
N TRP A 236 16.20 0.52 25.35
CA TRP A 236 17.52 0.62 25.98
C TRP A 236 18.27 -0.70 26.00
N LYS A 237 17.58 -1.81 26.29
CA LYS A 237 18.18 -3.15 26.28
C LYS A 237 18.59 -3.59 24.88
N SER A 238 17.79 -3.25 23.87
CA SER A 238 18.13 -3.57 22.48
C SER A 238 19.36 -2.82 22.01
N LEU A 239 19.49 -1.54 22.35
CA LEU A 239 20.67 -0.73 22.01
C LEU A 239 21.93 -1.15 22.76
N GLN A 240 21.80 -1.75 23.94
CA GLN A 240 22.92 -2.32 24.67
C GLN A 240 23.39 -3.65 24.06
N ALA A 241 22.43 -4.50 23.68
CA ALA A 241 22.72 -5.79 23.05
C ALA A 241 23.32 -5.60 21.65
N GLU A 242 22.82 -4.60 20.91
CA GLU A 242 23.24 -4.28 19.57
C GLU A 242 23.39 -2.76 19.43
N PRO A 243 24.54 -2.20 19.83
CA PRO A 243 24.80 -0.79 19.64
C PRO A 243 24.77 -0.46 18.14
N PRO A 244 24.16 0.68 17.74
CA PRO A 244 24.22 1.11 16.36
C PRO A 244 25.68 1.26 15.94
N LEU A 245 25.99 0.86 14.70
CA LEU A 245 27.27 1.15 14.06
C LEU A 245 27.35 2.67 13.83
N LEU A 246 27.62 3.44 14.88
CA LEU A 246 27.90 4.85 14.78
C LEU A 246 29.32 4.98 14.23
N LYS A 247 29.42 5.24 12.92
CA LYS A 247 30.57 6.01 12.43
C LYS A 247 30.37 7.43 12.96
N VAL A 248 31.22 7.79 13.92
CA VAL A 248 31.44 9.19 14.32
C VAL A 248 31.87 9.99 13.09
#